data_AF-A0A1C5L1C8-F1
#
_entry.id   AF-A0A1C5L1C8-F1
#
_cell.length_a   1.000
_cell.length_b   1.000
_cell.length_c   1.000
_cell.angle_alpha   90.00
_cell.angle_beta   90.00
_cell.angle_gamma   90.00
#
_symmetry.space_group_name_H-M   'P 1'
#
loop_
_entity.id
_entity.type
_entity.pdbx_description
1 polymer ?
#
loop_
_entity_poly.entity_id
_entity_poly.type
_entity_poly.pdbx_seq_one_letter_code
_entity_poly.pdbx_strand_id
1 'polypeptide(L)' 'MRKTLLERLLDAGYPKAEIYHHMSDLYVFVTPLTTKIISEWCDENGYTMNLHCAKFVDQITGNMMYDCAFQYYEVEEND' A
#
# COMPACT_ATOMS: atom_id res chain seq x y z
N MET A 1 0.07 -17.80 8.38
CA MET A 1 -0.64 -16.88 7.46
C MET A 1 0.40 -16.05 6.74
N ARG A 2 0.18 -15.71 5.47
CA ARG A 2 1.07 -14.81 4.72
C ARG A 2 0.71 -13.37 5.13
N LYS A 3 1.72 -12.53 5.43
CA LYS A 3 1.47 -11.13 5.81
C LYS A 3 0.78 -10.37 4.69
N THR A 4 -0.21 -9.55 5.05
CA THR A 4 -0.89 -8.62 4.14
C THR A 4 0.08 -7.55 3.63
N LEU A 5 -0.29 -6.83 2.57
CA LEU A 5 0.53 -5.73 2.07
C LEU A 5 0.68 -4.62 3.14
N LEU A 6 -0.41 -4.28 3.82
CA LEU A 6 -0.41 -3.28 4.90
C LEU A 6 0.53 -3.66 6.06
N GLU A 7 0.47 -4.90 6.52
CA GLU A 7 1.38 -5.40 7.57
C GLU A 7 2.85 -5.29 7.16
N ARG A 8 3.18 -5.67 5.91
CA ARG A 8 4.56 -5.60 5.39
C ARG A 8 5.07 -4.16 5.34
N LEU A 9 4.22 -3.20 4.99
CA LEU A 9 4.57 -1.78 4.96
C LEU A 9 4.86 -1.27 6.37
N LEU A 10 4.00 -1.57 7.34
CA LEU A 10 4.17 -1.16 8.74
C LEU A 10 5.42 -1.80 9.36
N ASP A 11 5.66 -3.10 9.14
CA ASP A 11 6.85 -3.81 9.61
C ASP A 11 8.15 -3.23 9.05
N ALA A 12 8.10 -2.68 7.83
CA ALA A 12 9.24 -2.03 7.19
C ALA A 12 9.44 -0.58 7.65
N GLY A 13 8.62 -0.09 8.57
CA GLY A 13 8.70 1.25 9.15
C GLY A 13 8.02 2.33 8.31
N TYR A 14 7.13 1.97 7.37
CA TYR A 14 6.31 2.96 6.68
C TYR A 14 5.34 3.61 7.69
N PRO A 15 5.25 4.96 7.74
CA PRO A 15 4.52 5.64 8.80
C PRO A 15 3.01 5.38 8.70
N LYS A 16 2.40 4.94 9.80
CA LYS A 16 0.94 4.71 9.89
C LYS A 16 0.12 5.95 9.51
N ALA A 17 0.63 7.14 9.84
CA ALA A 17 -0.02 8.42 9.50
C ALA A 17 -0.07 8.72 7.99
N GLU A 18 0.72 8.02 7.17
CA GLU A 18 0.72 8.14 5.70
C GLU A 18 0.10 6.91 5.01
N ILE A 19 -0.62 6.09 5.78
CA ILE A 19 -1.53 5.07 5.25
C ILE A 19 -2.88 5.75 5.04
N TYR A 20 -3.29 5.84 3.78
CA TYR A 20 -4.61 6.33 3.41
C TYR A 20 -5.40 5.20 2.77
N HIS A 21 -6.71 5.37 2.63
CA HIS A 21 -7.54 4.38 1.96
C HIS A 21 -8.82 5.00 1.42
N HIS A 22 -9.43 4.32 0.47
CA HIS A 22 -10.84 4.52 0.12
C HIS A 22 -11.51 3.15 0.07
N MET A 23 -12.52 2.95 0.92
CA MET A 23 -13.12 1.62 1.09
C MET A 23 -12.02 0.59 1.42
N SER A 24 -11.91 -0.46 0.62
CA SER A 24 -10.90 -1.52 0.74
C SER A 24 -9.58 -1.22 0.02
N ASP A 25 -9.46 -0.10 -0.69
CA ASP A 25 -8.26 0.21 -1.48
C ASP A 25 -7.25 0.97 -0.63
N LEU A 26 -6.00 0.50 -0.65
CA LEU A 26 -4.90 1.05 0.16
C LEU A 26 -4.09 2.05 -0.66
N TYR A 27 -3.90 3.24 -0.10
CA TYR A 27 -3.15 4.33 -0.72
C TYR A 27 -1.89 4.65 0.08
N VAL A 28 -0.73 4.57 -0.58
CA VAL A 28 0.58 4.90 0.00
C VAL A 28 1.44 5.68 -0.98
N PHE A 29 2.33 6.54 -0.49
CA PHE A 29 3.21 7.32 -1.35
C PHE A 29 4.20 6.42 -2.11
N VAL A 30 4.51 6.82 -3.34
CA VAL A 30 5.56 6.17 -4.14
C VAL A 30 6.92 6.57 -3.59
N THR A 31 7.58 5.64 -2.90
CA THR A 31 8.95 5.77 -2.39
C THR A 31 9.77 4.55 -2.80
N PRO A 32 11.11 4.58 -2.67
CA PRO A 32 11.93 3.38 -2.88
C PRO A 32 11.51 2.21 -1.98
N LEU A 33 11.11 2.49 -0.74
CA LEU A 33 10.65 1.49 0.22
C LEU A 33 9.34 0.83 -0.22
N THR A 34 8.30 1.64 -0.49
CA THR A 34 6.98 1.12 -0.88
C THR A 34 7.04 0.40 -2.22
N THR A 35 7.83 0.92 -3.17
CA THR A 35 8.04 0.27 -4.48
C THR A 35 8.64 -1.12 -4.34
N LYS A 36 9.65 -1.29 -3.48
CA LYS A 36 10.25 -2.61 -3.23
C LYS A 36 9.23 -3.59 -2.65
N ILE A 37 8.54 -3.18 -1.59
CA ILE A 37 7.58 -4.05 -0.87
C ILE A 37 6.40 -4.43 -1.76
N ILE A 38 5.84 -3.48 -2.51
CA ILE A 38 4.72 -3.72 -3.41
C ILE A 38 5.14 -4.64 -4.57
N SER A 39 6.33 -4.44 -5.15
CA SER A 39 6.83 -5.31 -6.22
C SER A 39 6.98 -6.76 -5.73
N GLU A 40 7.65 -6.96 -4.60
CA GLU A 40 7.83 -8.29 -3.99
C GLU A 40 6.48 -8.93 -3.65
N TRP A 41 5.55 -8.16 -3.09
CA TRP A 41 4.20 -8.63 -2.79
C TRP A 41 3.42 -9.00 -4.05
N CYS A 42 3.50 -8.23 -5.13
CA CYS A 42 2.85 -8.56 -6.39
C CYS A 42 3.42 -9.86 -6.98
N ASP A 43 4.75 -9.99 -7.03
CA ASP A 43 5.43 -11.18 -7.57
C ASP A 43 5.03 -12.44 -6.79
N GLU A 44 4.96 -12.35 -5.46
CA GLU A 44 4.59 -13.45 -4.57
C GLU A 44 3.15 -13.95 -4.74
N ASN A 45 2.25 -13.09 -5.24
CA ASN A 45 0.83 -13.39 -5.41
C ASN A 45 0.43 -13.54 -6.88
N GLY A 46 1.37 -13.43 -7.83
CA GLY A 46 1.07 -13.47 -9.26
C GLY A 46 0.31 -12.26 -9.77
N TYR A 47 0.40 -11.12 -9.07
CA TYR A 47 -0.23 -9.87 -9.45
C TYR A 47 0.70 -9.04 -10.33
N THR A 48 0.10 -8.15 -11.12
CA THR A 48 0.84 -7.14 -11.88
C THR A 48 0.66 -5.78 -11.23
N MET A 49 1.76 -5.08 -10.93
CA MET A 49 1.72 -3.75 -10.30
C MET A 49 0.81 -2.78 -11.05
N ASN A 50 0.92 -2.68 -12.37
CA ASN A 50 0.11 -1.74 -13.15
C ASN A 50 -1.41 -1.98 -13.08
N LEU A 51 -1.85 -3.17 -12.67
CA LEU A 51 -3.26 -3.52 -12.53
C LEU A 51 -3.74 -3.53 -11.08
N HIS A 52 -2.89 -3.97 -10.15
CA HIS A 52 -3.29 -4.19 -8.75
C HIS A 52 -2.76 -3.10 -7.80
N CYS A 53 -1.73 -2.38 -8.23
CA CYS A 53 -1.03 -1.33 -7.47
C CYS A 53 -0.71 -0.16 -8.41
N ALA A 54 -1.75 0.37 -9.07
CA ALA A 54 -1.58 1.42 -10.08
C ALA A 54 -1.04 2.72 -9.45
N LYS A 55 -0.43 3.59 -10.25
CA LYS A 55 0.05 4.89 -9.76
C LYS A 55 -0.93 5.99 -10.12
N PHE A 56 -1.16 6.91 -9.19
CA PHE A 56 -1.91 8.14 -9.44
C PHE A 56 -1.24 9.34 -8.75
N VAL A 57 -1.55 10.54 -9.20
CA VAL A 57 -1.13 11.78 -8.54
C VAL A 57 -2.26 12.24 -7.64
N ASP A 58 -1.97 12.34 -6.34
CA ASP A 58 -2.96 12.78 -5.36
C ASP A 58 -3.27 14.28 -5.52
N GLN A 59 -4.51 14.68 -5.24
CA GLN A 59 -4.96 16.06 -5.45
C GLN A 59 -4.76 16.97 -4.23
N ILE A 60 -4.26 16.46 -3.11
CA ILE A 60 -4.06 17.20 -1.86
C ILE A 60 -2.62 17.73 -1.78
N THR A 61 -1.64 16.85 -2.01
CA THR A 61 -0.21 17.14 -1.93
C THR A 61 0.48 17.20 -3.30
N GLY A 62 -0.15 16.66 -4.35
CA GLY A 62 0.44 16.60 -5.70
C GLY A 62 1.51 15.52 -5.85
N ASN A 63 1.63 14.61 -4.88
CA ASN A 63 2.62 13.54 -4.88
C ASN A 63 2.05 12.28 -5.55
N MET A 64 2.97 11.44 -6.01
CA MET A 64 2.61 10.15 -6.61
C MET A 64 2.29 9.15 -5.50
N MET A 65 1.17 8.43 -5.64
CA MET A 65 0.73 7.37 -4.73
C MET A 65 0.45 6.08 -5.50
N TYR A 66 0.53 4.96 -4.79
CA TYR A 66 0.04 3.66 -5.24
C TYR A 66 -1.41 3.48 -4.80
N ASP A 67 -2.27 3.07 -5.74
CA ASP A 67 -3.62 2.56 -5.52
C ASP A 67 -3.58 1.04 -5.49
N CYS A 68 -3.54 0.46 -4.29
CA CYS A 68 -3.44 -0.97 -4.06
C CYS A 68 -4.84 -1.56 -3.80
N ALA A 69 -5.40 -2.17 -4.85
CA ALA A 69 -6.78 -2.64 -4.88
C ALA A 69 -7.06 -3.72 -3.82
N PHE A 70 -8.10 -3.52 -3.01
CA PHE A 70 -8.55 -4.43 -1.95
C PHE A 70 -7.49 -4.77 -0.88
N GLN A 71 -6.48 -3.91 -0.68
CA GLN A 71 -5.36 -4.17 0.24
C GLN A 71 -5.44 -3.42 1.58
N TYR A 72 -6.49 -2.63 1.83
CA TYR A 72 -6.72 -2.03 3.13
C TYR A 72 -7.54 -2.99 4.01
N TYR A 73 -6.95 -3.37 5.14
CA TYR A 73 -7.60 -4.15 6.19
C TYR A 73 -7.66 -3.26 7.43
N GLU A 74 -8.81 -3.13 8.07
CA GLU A 74 -8.94 -2.36 9.31
C GLU A 74 -7.94 -2.92 10.33
N VAL A 75 -6.96 -2.09 10.67
CA VAL A 75 -6.04 -2.41 11.76
C VAL A 75 -6.78 -2.02 13.02
N GLU A 76 -7.36 -2.98 13.74
CA GLU A 76 -7.96 -2.72 15.05
C GLU A 76 -6.95 -1.97 15.93
N GLU A 77 -7.25 -0.72 16.25
CA GLU A 77 -6.54 0.01 17.29
C GLU A 77 -6.99 -0.60 18.61
N ASN A 78 -6.16 -1.46 19.19
CA ASN A 78 -6.32 -1.84 20.59
C ASN A 78 -5.97 -0.58 21.41
N ASP A 79 -6.98 0.22 21.72
CA ASP A 79 -6.96 1.29 22.74
C ASP A 79 -6.65 0.71 24.14
#